data_AF-A0A6B3G117-F1
#
_entry.id   AF-A0A6B3G117-F1
#
_cell.length_a   1.000
_cell.length_b   1.000
_cell.length_c   1.000
_cell.angle_alpha   90.00
_cell.angle_beta   90.00
_cell.angle_gamma   90.00
#
_symmetry.space_group_name_H-M   'P 1'
#
loop_
_entity.id
_entity.type
_entity.pdbx_description
1 polymer ?
#
loop_
_entity_poly.entity_id
_entity_poly.type
_entity_poly.pdbx_seq_one_letter_code
_entity_poly.pdbx_strand_id
1 'polypeptide(L)' 'MAKATDQNGTPVPQRLLAAATRLFAERGYDRTSVQEIVEAAGVTKGALYHYFGSKE' A
#
# COMPACT_ATOMS: atom_id res chain seq x y z
N MET A 1 -16.03 -13.68 -0.61
CA MET A 1 -15.32 -12.39 -0.75
C MET A 1 -14.43 -12.23 0.46
N ALA A 2 -13.13 -12.49 0.30
CA ALA A 2 -12.21 -12.76 1.41
C ALA A 2 -11.82 -11.46 2.14
N LYS A 3 -12.10 -11.45 3.44
CA LYS A 3 -11.72 -10.42 4.40
C LYS A 3 -10.20 -10.24 4.36
N ALA A 4 -9.71 -9.10 3.89
CA ALA A 4 -8.29 -8.77 3.80
C ALA A 4 -7.73 -8.40 5.18
N THR A 5 -7.79 -9.33 6.12
CA THR A 5 -6.97 -9.33 7.33
C THR A 5 -5.88 -10.36 7.10
N ASP A 6 -4.67 -9.89 6.82
CA ASP A 6 -3.48 -10.71 6.91
C ASP A 6 -3.31 -11.21 8.35
N GLN A 7 -2.51 -12.26 8.52
CA GLN A 7 -2.37 -12.98 9.79
C GLN A 7 -1.66 -12.19 10.91
N ASN A 8 -1.40 -10.89 10.71
CA ASN A 8 -0.64 -10.02 11.62
C ASN A 8 -1.44 -8.84 12.19
N GLY A 9 -2.75 -8.75 11.94
CA GLY A 9 -3.63 -7.74 12.55
C GLY A 9 -3.30 -6.28 12.21
N THR A 10 -2.34 -6.03 11.32
CA THR A 10 -1.87 -4.68 10.99
C THR A 10 -2.82 -4.04 9.97
N PRO A 11 -3.41 -2.87 10.27
CA PRO A 11 -4.35 -2.24 9.36
C PRO A 11 -3.75 -2.00 7.96
N VAL A 12 -4.55 -2.19 6.91
CA VAL A 12 -4.13 -1.96 5.50
C VAL A 12 -3.46 -0.60 5.29
N PRO A 13 -3.99 0.53 5.82
CA PRO A 13 -3.33 1.83 5.65
C PRO A 13 -1.91 1.87 6.20
N GLN A 14 -1.67 1.22 7.35
CA GLN A 14 -0.36 1.18 7.98
C GLN A 14 0.64 0.36 7.17
N ARG A 15 0.19 -0.76 6.58
CA ARG A 15 1.02 -1.57 5.67
C ARG A 15 1.40 -0.80 4.41
N LEU A 16 0.44 -0.07 3.84
CA LEU A 16 0.67 0.80 2.67
C LEU A 16 1.64 1.94 2.97
N LEU A 17 1.49 2.62 4.11
CA LEU A 17 2.41 3.67 4.54
C LEU A 17 3.82 3.13 4.77
N ALA A 18 3.97 2.01 5.48
CA ALA A 18 5.28 1.40 5.73
C ALA A 18 5.99 1.00 4.42
N ALA A 19 5.25 0.38 3.49
CA ALA A 19 5.78 0.01 2.18
C ALA A 19 6.20 1.24 1.36
N ALA A 20 5.34 2.26 1.29
CA ALA A 20 5.62 3.49 0.57
C ALA A 20 6.84 4.23 1.15
N THR A 21 6.90 4.42 2.47
CA THR A 21 8.04 5.06 3.15
C THR A 21 9.35 4.34 2.84
N ARG A 22 9.36 3.01 2.91
CA ARG A 22 10.55 2.21 2.60
C ARG A 22 10.98 2.39 1.14
N LEU A 23 10.05 2.23 0.19
CA LEU A 23 10.38 2.31 -1.24
C LEU A 23 10.83 3.71 -1.64
N PHE A 24 10.19 4.75 -1.09
CA PHE A 24 10.62 6.13 -1.30
C PHE A 24 12.01 6.40 -0.74
N ALA A 25 12.37 5.83 0.42
CA ALA A 25 13.71 5.97 0.98
C ALA A 25 14.77 5.25 0.14
N GLU A 26 14.46 4.06 -0.40
CA GLU A 26 15.39 3.27 -1.19
C GLU A 26 15.60 3.81 -2.61
N ARG A 27 14.53 4.33 -3.24
CA ARG A 27 14.48 4.59 -4.69
C ARG A 27 14.13 6.04 -5.03
N GLY A 28 13.61 6.81 -4.08
CA GLY A 28 13.04 8.13 -4.33
C GLY A 28 11.58 8.06 -4.76
N TYR A 29 10.87 9.18 -4.57
CA TYR A 29 9.44 9.30 -4.82
C TYR A 29 9.08 9.05 -6.30
N ASP A 30 9.73 9.74 -7.23
CA ASP A 30 9.39 9.69 -8.66
C ASP A 30 9.61 8.33 -9.31
N ARG A 31 10.50 7.51 -8.73
CA ARG A 31 10.84 6.17 -9.23
C ARG A 31 10.01 5.06 -8.56
N THR A 32 9.08 5.41 -7.68
CA THR A 32 8.26 4.43 -6.95
C THR A 32 6.82 4.51 -7.45
N SER A 33 6.33 3.41 -8.01
CA SER A 33 4.96 3.32 -8.53
C SER A 33 3.96 2.85 -7.47
N VAL A 34 2.69 3.19 -7.68
CA VAL A 34 1.56 2.67 -6.87
C VAL A 34 1.50 1.14 -6.93
N GLN A 35 1.86 0.53 -8.07
CA GLN A 35 1.89 -0.93 -8.21
C GLN A 35 2.90 -1.58 -7.25
N GLU A 36 4.13 -1.07 -7.21
CA GLU A 36 5.17 -1.59 -6.31
C GLU A 36 4.78 -1.45 -4.84
N ILE A 37 4.13 -0.35 -4.47
CA ILE A 37 3.66 -0.13 -3.09
C ILE A 37 2.61 -1.17 -2.69
N VAL A 38 1.60 -1.42 -3.54
CA VAL A 38 0.52 -2.36 -3.19
C VAL A 38 1.02 -3.81 -3.17
N GLU A 39 1.96 -4.15 -4.05
CA GLU A 39 2.64 -5.46 -4.03
C GLU A 39 3.44 -5.65 -2.75
N ALA A 40 4.27 -4.67 -2.37
CA ALA A 40 5.07 -4.71 -1.15
C ALA A 40 4.21 -4.74 0.12
N ALA A 41 3.04 -4.10 0.11
CA ALA A 41 2.08 -4.12 1.22
C ALA A 41 1.17 -5.35 1.24
N GLY A 42 1.22 -6.22 0.22
CA GLY A 42 0.39 -7.41 0.11
C GLY A 42 -1.11 -7.09 -0.01
N VAL A 43 -1.46 -6.03 -0.76
CA VAL A 43 -2.84 -5.58 -0.98
C VAL A 43 -3.10 -5.24 -2.45
N THR A 44 -4.34 -4.96 -2.80
CA THR A 44 -4.73 -4.56 -4.16
C THR A 44 -4.76 -3.04 -4.31
N LYS A 45 -4.67 -2.52 -5.54
CA LYS A 45 -4.92 -1.11 -5.84
C LYS A 45 -6.33 -0.66 -5.41
N GLY A 46 -7.33 -1.53 -5.58
CA GLY A 46 -8.69 -1.25 -5.13
C GLY A 46 -8.76 -0.99 -3.62
N ALA A 47 -8.03 -1.78 -2.82
CA ALA A 47 -7.92 -1.54 -1.39
C ALA A 47 -7.22 -0.19 -1.09
N LEU A 48 -6.13 0.13 -1.79
CA LEU A 48 -5.48 1.44 -1.65
C LEU A 48 -6.44 2.60 -1.93
N TYR A 49 -7.15 2.57 -3.06
CA TYR A 49 -8.10 3.63 -3.44
C TYR A 49 -9.30 3.70 -2.50
N HIS A 50 -9.70 2.59 -1.89
CA HIS A 50 -10.72 2.58 -0.85
C HIS A 50 -10.30 3.35 0.41
N TYR A 51 -9.02 3.28 0.82
CA TYR A 51 -8.53 3.91 2.05
C TYR A 51 -7.99 5.34 1.86
N PHE A 52 -7.32 5.62 0.75
CA PHE A 52 -6.65 6.91 0.51
C PHE A 52 -7.38 7.81 -0.48
N GLY A 53 -8.57 7.38 -0.93
CA GLY A 53 -9.35 8.07 -1.94
C GLY A 53 -8.78 7.85 -3.35
N SER A 54 -9.64 8.01 -4.34
CA SER A 54 -9.23 8.42 -5.68
C SER A 54 -8.66 9.84 -5.59
N LYS A 55 -7.60 10.14 -6.34
CA LYS A 55 -7.17 11.53 -6.59
C LYS A 55 -8.32 12.23 -7.32
N GLU A 56 -9.12 12.99 -6.58
CA GLU A 56 -9.86 14.15 -7.10
C GLU A 56 -9.15 15.40 -6.57
#